data_AF-A0A432HFV9-F1
#
_entry.id   AF-A0A432HFV9-F1
#
_cell.length_a   1.000
_cell.length_b   1.000
_cell.length_c   1.000
_cell.angle_alpha   90.00
_cell.angle_beta   90.00
_cell.angle_gamma   90.00
#
_symmetry.space_group_name_H-M   'P 1'
#
loop_
_entity.id
_entity.type
_entity.pdbx_description
1 polymer ?
#
loop_
_entity_poly.entity_id
_entity_poly.type
_entity_poly.pdbx_seq_one_letter_code
_entity_poly.pdbx_strand_id
1 'polypeptide(L)'
;LGYVVGASDSDLFPGLDSSYVKMFIPTTPNITTGFFIIVKRDQITPIDVNPQEAFKIIISAGVVTPERTGPKAYVPPPESS
;
A
#
# COMPACT_ATOMS: atom_id res chain seq x y z
N LEU A 1 1.61 -6.84 4.36
CA LEU A 1 0.53 -6.18 3.59
C LEU A 1 0.57 -4.69 3.89
N GLY A 2 0.37 -3.83 2.89
CA GLY A 2 0.47 -2.38 3.07
C GLY A 2 -0.34 -1.64 2.01
N TYR A 3 -0.53 -0.34 2.24
CA TYR A 3 -1.34 0.53 1.40
C TYR A 3 -0.47 1.61 0.77
N VAL A 4 -0.55 1.77 -0.55
CA VAL A 4 0.04 2.92 -1.22
C VAL A 4 -0.81 4.15 -0.89
N VAL A 5 -0.19 5.16 -0.31
CA VAL A 5 -0.88 6.40 0.13
C VAL A 5 -0.53 7.61 -0.74
N GLY A 6 0.42 7.47 -1.67
CA GLY A 6 0.72 8.50 -2.67
C GLY A 6 2.07 8.29 -3.35
N ALA A 7 2.37 9.14 -4.33
CA ALA A 7 3.69 9.22 -4.95
C ALA A 7 4.74 9.78 -3.97
N SER A 8 6.02 9.50 -4.24
CA SER A 8 7.14 10.24 -3.62
C SER A 8 7.01 11.73 -3.93
N ASP A 9 7.39 12.55 -2.96
CA ASP A 9 7.48 14.00 -3.10
C ASP A 9 8.96 14.36 -3.11
N SER A 10 9.45 14.90 -4.23
CA SER A 10 10.86 15.23 -4.41
C SER A 10 11.33 16.36 -3.49
N ASP A 11 10.43 17.24 -3.04
CA ASP A 11 10.76 18.34 -2.14
C ASP A 11 11.01 17.82 -0.72
N LEU A 12 10.24 16.81 -0.30
CA LEU A 12 10.41 16.15 0.99
C LEU A 12 11.53 15.11 1.00
N PHE A 13 11.80 14.47 -0.14
CA PHE A 13 12.76 13.37 -0.26
C PHE A 13 13.69 13.58 -1.46
N PRO A 14 14.67 14.48 -1.35
CA PRO A 14 15.59 14.78 -2.43
C PRO A 14 16.40 13.54 -2.83
N GLY A 15 16.51 13.30 -4.14
CA GLY A 15 17.20 12.13 -4.71
C GLY A 15 16.30 10.92 -4.96
N LEU A 16 15.01 10.98 -4.61
CA LEU A 16 14.02 10.01 -5.03
C LEU A 16 13.29 10.51 -6.28
N ASP A 17 13.23 9.66 -7.31
CA ASP A 17 12.51 9.94 -8.55
C ASP A 17 11.04 9.49 -8.45
N SER A 18 10.32 9.63 -9.58
CA SER A 18 8.92 9.20 -9.70
C SER A 18 8.75 7.68 -9.71
N SER A 19 9.79 6.87 -9.53
CA SER A 19 9.67 5.41 -9.37
C SER A 19 9.35 4.99 -7.92
N TYR A 20 9.40 5.92 -6.97
CA TYR A 20 9.11 5.67 -5.56
C TYR A 20 7.67 6.02 -5.17
N VAL A 21 7.13 5.31 -4.18
CA VAL A 21 5.82 5.58 -3.58
C VAL A 21 5.90 5.58 -2.06
N LYS A 22 4.99 6.34 -1.45
CA LYS A 22 4.74 6.34 -0.01
C LYS A 22 3.80 5.19 0.32
N MET A 23 4.19 4.35 1.27
CA MET A 23 3.42 3.19 1.71
C MET A 23 3.26 3.21 3.23
N PHE A 24 2.03 2.94 3.69
CA PHE A 24 1.76 2.63 5.09
C PHE A 24 1.65 1.11 5.28
N ILE A 25 2.48 0.57 6.17
CA ILE A 25 2.46 -0.84 6.58
C ILE A 25 1.90 -0.91 8.00
N PRO A 26 0.61 -1.28 8.16
CA PRO A 26 0.02 -1.42 9.48
C PRO A 26 0.59 -2.62 10.22
N THR A 27 0.59 -2.54 11.54
CA THR A 27 0.80 -3.70 12.41
C THR A 27 -0.52 -4.42 12.68
N THR A 28 -0.40 -5.70 12.99
CA THR A 28 -1.51 -6.55 13.41
C THR A 28 -1.49 -6.69 14.94
N PRO A 29 -2.66 -6.78 15.61
CA PRO A 29 -4.02 -6.53 15.09
C PRO A 29 -4.37 -5.03 15.07
N ASN A 30 -3.56 -4.20 15.70
CA ASN A 30 -3.80 -2.76 15.85
C ASN A 30 -3.37 -1.97 14.60
N ILE A 31 -4.34 -1.67 13.74
CA ILE A 31 -4.16 -0.96 12.47
C ILE A 31 -3.88 0.54 12.60
N THR A 32 -3.84 1.07 13.83
CA THR A 32 -3.47 2.47 14.09
C THR A 32 -1.95 2.67 14.14
N THR A 33 -1.19 1.62 14.45
CA THR A 33 0.26 1.63 14.49
C THR A 33 0.84 0.94 13.25
N GLY A 34 2.07 1.31 12.89
CA GLY A 34 2.68 0.80 11.68
C GLY A 34 3.95 1.54 11.31
N PHE A 35 4.45 1.21 10.12
CA PHE A 35 5.58 1.87 9.50
C PHE A 35 5.08 2.72 8.33
N PHE A 36 5.60 3.93 8.23
CA PHE A 36 5.52 4.71 7.02
C PHE A 36 6.84 4.57 6.28
N ILE A 37 6.82 4.02 5.07
CA ILE A 37 8.02 3.76 4.27
C ILE A 37 7.90 4.40 2.90
N ILE A 38 9.05 4.62 2.27
CA ILE A 38 9.16 4.96 0.86
C ILE A 38 9.86 3.81 0.17
N VAL A 39 9.26 3.29 -0.89
CA VAL A 39 9.72 2.08 -1.56
C VAL A 39 9.56 2.23 -3.07
N LYS A 40 10.42 1.58 -3.84
CA LYS A 40 10.28 1.57 -5.31
C LYS A 40 9.05 0.77 -5.73
N ARG A 41 8.38 1.24 -6.79
CA ARG A 41 7.19 0.56 -7.37
C ARG A 41 7.50 -0.88 -7.81
N ASP A 42 8.71 -1.14 -8.31
CA ASP A 42 9.14 -2.47 -8.77
C ASP A 42 9.37 -3.49 -7.64
N GLN A 43 9.46 -3.03 -6.39
CA GLN A 43 9.57 -3.85 -5.20
C GLN A 43 8.20 -4.18 -4.57
N ILE A 44 7.11 -3.68 -5.17
CA ILE A 44 5.74 -3.94 -4.69
C ILE A 44 5.08 -4.96 -5.60
N THR A 45 4.47 -5.98 -5.00
CA THR A 45 3.55 -6.89 -5.71
C THR A 45 2.11 -6.44 -5.47
N PRO A 46 1.40 -5.93 -6.49
CA PRO A 46 -0.01 -5.60 -6.35
C PRO A 46 -0.82 -6.86 -6.06
N ILE A 47 -1.83 -6.74 -5.19
CA ILE A 47 -2.76 -7.83 -4.91
C ILE A 47 -4.16 -7.47 -5.40
N ASP A 48 -4.90 -8.48 -5.82
CA ASP A 48 -6.28 -8.36 -6.29
C ASP A 48 -7.26 -8.53 -5.12
N VAL A 49 -7.19 -7.59 -4.17
CA VAL A 49 -7.99 -7.58 -2.95
C VAL A 49 -8.43 -6.14 -2.71
N ASN A 50 -9.73 -5.91 -2.55
CA ASN A 50 -10.21 -4.56 -2.24
C ASN A 50 -9.68 -4.11 -0.85
N PRO A 51 -9.57 -2.80 -0.59
CA PRO A 51 -9.00 -2.30 0.67
C PRO A 51 -9.72 -2.83 1.92
N GLN A 52 -11.04 -2.98 1.89
CA GLN A 52 -11.80 -3.47 3.06
C GLN A 52 -11.44 -4.92 3.42
N GLU A 53 -11.27 -5.79 2.43
CA GLU A 53 -10.84 -7.17 2.64
C GLU A 53 -9.39 -7.24 3.12
N ALA A 54 -8.50 -6.42 2.55
CA ALA A 54 -7.12 -6.30 3.04
C ALA A 54 -7.06 -5.92 4.53
N PHE A 55 -7.94 -5.02 4.99
CA PHE A 55 -8.05 -4.67 6.41
C PHE A 55 -8.47 -5.86 7.28
N LYS A 56 -9.44 -6.66 6.84
CA LYS A 56 -9.87 -7.87 7.57
C LYS A 56 -8.72 -8.87 7.74
N ILE A 57 -7.90 -9.06 6.71
CA ILE A 57 -6.70 -9.92 6.77
C ILE A 57 -5.74 -9.39 7.84
N ILE A 58 -5.43 -8.09 7.82
CA ILE A 58 -4.47 -7.49 8.75
C ILE A 58 -4.98 -7.59 10.20
N ILE A 59 -6.23 -7.24 10.47
CA ILE A 59 -6.79 -7.28 11.85
C ILE A 59 -6.85 -8.71 12.38
N SER A 60 -7.18 -9.67 11.51
CA SER A 60 -7.28 -11.09 11.89
C SER A 60 -5.94 -11.82 11.96
N ALA A 61 -4.80 -11.12 11.81
CA ALA A 61 -3.48 -11.73 11.71
C ALA A 61 -3.35 -12.79 10.61
N GLY A 62 -4.11 -12.63 9.52
CA GLY A 62 -4.12 -13.56 8.39
C GLY A 62 -5.00 -14.80 8.60
N VAL A 63 -5.78 -14.89 9.69
CA VAL A 63 -6.70 -16.00 9.93
C VAL A 63 -7.87 -15.96 8.94
N VAL A 64 -8.33 -14.76 8.57
CA VAL A 64 -9.39 -14.59 7.57
C VAL A 64 -8.79 -14.65 6.17
N THR A 65 -9.31 -15.56 5.34
CA THR A 65 -9.02 -15.60 3.90
C THR A 65 -10.00 -14.66 3.18
N PRO A 66 -9.53 -13.69 2.39
CA PRO A 66 -10.42 -12.80 1.66
C PRO A 66 -11.15 -13.56 0.56
N GLU A 67 -12.38 -13.18 0.28
CA GLU A 67 -13.01 -13.57 -0.99
C GLU A 67 -12.25 -12.87 -2.12
N ARG A 68 -11.71 -13.64 -3.08
CA ARG A 68 -11.05 -13.09 -4.27
C ARG A 68 -12.11 -12.34 -5.10
N THR A 69 -12.25 -11.06 -4.82
CA THR A 69 -13.02 -10.13 -5.65
C THR A 69 -12.11 -9.76 -6.82
N GLY A 70 -12.35 -10.34 -8.00
CA GLY A 70 -11.62 -9.99 -9.24
C GLY A 70 -11.67 -8.48 -9.54
N PRO A 71 -10.83 -7.95 -10.44
CA PRO A 71 -10.18 -6.66 -10.23
C PRO A 71 -11.04 -5.42 -10.44
N LYS A 72 -10.79 -4.39 -9.62
CA LYS A 72 -10.24 -3.14 -10.18
C LYS A 72 -8.75 -3.13 -9.88
N ALA A 73 -7.94 -3.28 -10.93
CA ALA A 73 -6.50 -3.17 -10.87
C ALA A 73 -6.12 -1.88 -10.13
N TYR A 74 -5.03 -1.91 -9.36
CA TYR A 74 -4.44 -0.68 -8.83
C TYR A 74 -4.22 0.29 -9.98
N VAL A 75 -4.99 1.39 -10.00
CA VAL A 75 -4.76 2.53 -10.87
C VAL A 75 -3.80 3.43 -10.11
N PRO A 76 -2.54 3.58 -10.56
CA PRO A 76 -1.62 4.51 -9.92
C PRO A 76 -2.26 5.91 -9.88
N PRO A 77 -2.08 6.67 -8.78
CA PRO A 77 -2.49 8.06 -8.75
C PRO A 77 -1.86 8.77 -9.96
N PRO A 78 -2.59 9.67 -10.64
CA PRO A 78 -2.01 10.46 -11.71
C PRO A 78 -0.77 11.16 -11.18
N GLU A 79 0.33 11.12 -11.95
CA GLU A 79 1.52 11.89 -11.63
C GLU A 79 1.10 13.37 -11.56
N SER A 80 1.25 13.97 -10.38
CA SER A 80 1.05 15.41 -10.21
C SER A 80 2.14 16.11 -11.02
N SER A 81 1.73 16.70 -12.15
CA SER A 81 2.55 17.62 -12.96
C SER A 81 2.90 18.88 -12.18
#